data_AF-A0A922EGP5-F1
#
_entry.id   AF-A0A922EGP5-F1
#
_cell.length_a   1.000
_cell.length_b   1.000
_cell.length_c   1.000
_cell.angle_alpha   90.00
_cell.angle_beta   90.00
_cell.angle_gamma   90.00
#
_symmetry.space_group_name_H-M   'P 1'
#
loop_
_entity.id
_entity.type
_entity.pdbx_description
1 polymer ?
#
loop_
_entity_poly.entity_id
_entity_poly.type
_entity_poly.pdbx_seq_one_letter_code
_entity_poly.pdbx_strand_id
1 'polypeptide(L)'
;MPVHAKTQKDFWALSDGKLEYCNDFDLRKPLETHFLSGQHIDCVSILYNSDLVALRDPCATFFTQFSSIASAVRIAIQSFCTPQCKYSNVEWDMLSFIRSLRSMIRSSNAVAVVTFPPSLLLPSVSKRWQHMADTLLSVRAIPDEDKEFANLLTGYQDMVGLLNVHKVARVNTQGPVILDATTFSIKLQKRRFLVLECLNQAPIDGASGNSYGTSASCSSSSKTRTHLDF
;
A
#
# COMPACT_ATOMS: atom_id res chain seq x y z
N MET A 1 -48.31 27.77 -20.56
CA MET A 1 -47.31 27.70 -19.47
C MET A 1 -46.35 26.56 -19.75
N PRO A 2 -45.09 26.85 -20.12
CA PRO A 2 -44.03 25.85 -20.14
C PRO A 2 -43.01 26.14 -19.03
N VAL A 3 -42.78 25.15 -18.17
CA VAL A 3 -41.76 25.18 -17.12
C VAL A 3 -40.40 24.90 -17.75
N HIS A 4 -39.51 25.88 -17.71
CA HIS A 4 -38.09 25.73 -18.01
C HIS A 4 -37.44 24.83 -16.95
N ALA A 5 -37.01 23.62 -17.34
CA ALA A 5 -36.02 22.86 -16.58
C ALA A 5 -34.65 23.14 -17.19
N LYS A 6 -33.85 23.89 -16.42
CA LYS A 6 -32.50 24.35 -16.75
C LYS A 6 -31.56 23.14 -16.83
N THR A 7 -30.83 23.06 -17.94
CA THR A 7 -29.81 22.05 -18.21
C THR A 7 -28.71 22.05 -17.13
N GLN A 8 -28.38 20.85 -16.66
CA GLN A 8 -27.32 20.53 -15.72
C GLN A 8 -25.93 20.83 -16.32
N LYS A 9 -25.54 22.10 -16.35
CA LYS A 9 -24.20 22.55 -16.82
C LYS A 9 -23.54 23.63 -15.95
N ASP A 10 -24.15 24.05 -14.84
CA ASP A 10 -23.74 25.24 -14.10
C ASP A 10 -23.19 24.97 -12.68
N PHE A 11 -22.38 23.94 -12.47
CA PHE A 11 -21.66 23.79 -11.19
C PHE A 11 -20.16 23.45 -11.31
N TRP A 12 -19.59 23.48 -12.51
CA TRP A 12 -18.13 23.44 -12.71
C TRP A 12 -17.50 24.83 -12.78
N ALA A 13 -18.18 25.85 -12.25
CA ALA A 13 -17.78 27.24 -12.39
C ALA A 13 -17.73 27.96 -11.04
N LEU A 14 -16.87 27.51 -10.11
CA LEU A 14 -16.14 28.39 -9.17
C LEU A 14 -15.10 27.63 -8.31
N SER A 15 -14.10 27.05 -8.94
CA SER A 15 -12.72 26.97 -8.42
C SER A 15 -11.84 26.62 -9.60
N ASP A 16 -10.72 27.33 -9.71
CA ASP A 16 -9.75 27.28 -10.80
C ASP A 16 -9.64 25.86 -11.40
N GLY A 17 -9.99 25.71 -12.68
CA GLY A 17 -10.40 24.46 -13.33
C GLY A 17 -9.30 23.42 -13.56
N LYS A 18 -8.47 23.14 -12.55
CA LYS A 18 -7.59 21.97 -12.54
C LYS A 18 -8.37 20.78 -11.98
N LEU A 19 -8.54 19.76 -12.81
CA LEU A 19 -8.87 18.42 -12.34
C LEU A 19 -7.71 17.97 -11.41
N GLU A 20 -7.91 18.05 -10.11
CA GLU A 20 -6.90 17.62 -9.14
C GLU A 20 -6.82 16.10 -9.13
N TYR A 21 -5.64 15.56 -9.45
CA TYR A 21 -5.38 14.11 -9.46
C TYR A 21 -5.39 13.51 -8.03
N CYS A 22 -4.95 14.29 -7.05
CA CYS A 22 -4.86 13.92 -5.64
C CYS A 22 -5.34 15.08 -4.78
N ASN A 23 -5.99 14.78 -3.65
CA ASN A 23 -6.53 15.77 -2.72
C ASN A 23 -5.92 15.55 -1.34
N ASP A 24 -5.69 16.64 -0.60
CA ASP A 24 -5.25 16.57 0.79
C ASP A 24 -6.46 16.44 1.73
N PHE A 25 -6.54 15.33 2.45
CA PHE A 25 -7.65 15.06 3.39
C PHE A 25 -7.27 15.48 4.81
N ASP A 26 -8.12 16.31 5.44
CA ASP A 26 -8.06 16.59 6.89
C ASP A 26 -8.74 15.45 7.65
N LEU A 27 -7.94 14.59 8.29
CA LEU A 27 -8.43 13.39 8.99
C LEU A 27 -9.38 13.67 10.16
N ARG A 28 -9.52 14.92 10.58
CA ARG A 28 -10.47 15.30 11.64
C ARG A 28 -11.85 15.64 11.07
N LYS A 29 -11.97 15.82 9.76
CA LYS A 29 -13.24 16.10 9.10
C LYS A 29 -13.81 14.80 8.56
N PRO A 30 -15.10 14.51 8.79
CA PRO A 30 -15.75 13.42 8.10
C PRO A 30 -15.81 13.72 6.60
N LEU A 31 -15.89 12.66 5.79
CA LEU A 31 -16.18 12.82 4.36
C LEU A 31 -17.57 13.43 4.20
N GLU A 32 -17.70 14.43 3.32
CA GLU A 32 -18.98 15.09 3.10
C GLU A 32 -20.01 14.11 2.51
N THR A 33 -21.24 14.16 3.02
CA THR A 33 -22.30 13.20 2.68
C THR A 33 -22.63 13.18 1.20
N HIS A 34 -22.44 14.30 0.49
CA HIS A 34 -22.68 14.39 -0.94
C HIS A 34 -21.75 13.49 -1.77
N PHE A 35 -20.53 13.21 -1.28
CA PHE A 35 -19.63 12.24 -1.90
C PHE A 35 -20.13 10.81 -1.71
N LEU A 36 -20.73 10.52 -0.55
CA LEU A 36 -21.29 9.21 -0.23
C LEU A 36 -22.61 8.93 -0.94
N SER A 37 -23.40 9.98 -1.22
CA SER A 37 -24.65 9.88 -1.98
C SER A 37 -24.44 9.91 -3.50
N GLY A 38 -23.20 9.87 -3.97
CA GLY A 38 -22.90 9.77 -5.40
C GLY A 38 -23.46 8.47 -5.99
N GLN A 39 -23.90 8.51 -7.25
CA GLN A 39 -24.54 7.37 -7.94
C GLN A 39 -23.62 6.17 -8.19
N HIS A 40 -22.37 6.19 -7.72
CA HIS A 40 -21.31 5.26 -8.13
C HIS A 40 -20.46 4.74 -6.95
N ILE A 41 -21.04 4.69 -5.74
CA ILE A 41 -20.41 4.07 -4.56
C ILE A 41 -21.32 2.95 -4.05
N ASP A 42 -20.80 1.73 -4.10
CA ASP A 42 -21.46 0.55 -3.55
C ASP A 42 -20.72 0.06 -2.30
N CYS A 43 -21.46 -0.04 -1.19
CA CYS A 43 -20.93 -0.51 0.09
C CYS A 43 -21.49 -1.90 0.40
N VAL A 44 -20.61 -2.91 0.46
CA VAL A 44 -20.98 -4.28 0.82
C VAL A 44 -20.35 -4.64 2.16
N SER A 45 -21.18 -5.02 3.13
CA SER A 45 -20.69 -5.48 4.43
C SER A 45 -20.21 -6.92 4.34
N ILE A 46 -18.99 -7.15 4.77
CA ILE A 46 -18.37 -8.48 4.80
C ILE A 46 -18.94 -9.35 5.96
N LEU A 47 -19.42 -8.72 7.03
CA LEU A 47 -19.80 -9.39 8.28
C LEU A 47 -21.02 -10.32 8.12
N TYR A 48 -21.96 -9.95 7.26
CA TYR A 48 -23.23 -10.68 7.11
C TYR A 48 -23.18 -11.77 6.04
N ASN A 49 -22.09 -11.83 5.27
CA ASN A 49 -21.95 -12.76 4.15
C ASN A 49 -21.24 -14.04 4.58
N SER A 50 -21.95 -15.16 4.43
CA SER A 50 -21.43 -16.50 4.73
C SER A 50 -20.44 -17.00 3.68
N ASP A 51 -20.55 -16.48 2.45
CA ASP A 51 -19.85 -16.97 1.27
C ASP A 51 -19.18 -15.79 0.54
N LEU A 52 -17.98 -16.02 0.04
CA LEU A 52 -17.20 -15.09 -0.77
C LEU A 52 -17.83 -14.85 -2.15
N VAL A 53 -18.73 -15.73 -2.61
CA VAL A 53 -19.58 -15.49 -3.79
C VAL A 53 -20.35 -14.18 -3.64
N ALA A 54 -20.87 -13.89 -2.44
CA ALA A 54 -21.60 -12.67 -2.16
C ALA A 54 -20.72 -11.40 -2.16
N LEU A 55 -19.38 -11.53 -2.19
CA LEU A 55 -18.46 -10.42 -2.46
C LEU A 55 -18.04 -10.37 -3.93
N ARG A 56 -17.84 -11.54 -4.54
CA ARG A 56 -17.42 -11.67 -5.93
C ARG A 56 -18.47 -11.12 -6.90
N ASP A 57 -19.73 -11.49 -6.72
CA ASP A 57 -20.79 -11.16 -7.69
C ASP A 57 -21.10 -9.65 -7.72
N PRO A 58 -21.16 -8.93 -6.56
CA PRO A 58 -21.21 -7.48 -6.57
C PRO A 58 -20.00 -6.84 -7.25
N CYS A 59 -18.79 -7.35 -7.01
CA CYS A 59 -17.60 -6.85 -7.71
C CYS A 59 -17.76 -7.00 -9.22
N ALA A 60 -18.13 -8.19 -9.71
CA ALA A 60 -18.34 -8.45 -11.13
C ALA A 60 -19.42 -7.55 -11.74
N THR A 61 -20.53 -7.37 -11.04
CA THR A 61 -21.63 -6.47 -11.45
C THR A 61 -21.11 -5.03 -11.56
N PHE A 62 -20.41 -4.54 -10.54
CA PHE A 62 -19.81 -3.22 -10.54
C PHE A 62 -18.82 -3.03 -11.70
N PHE A 63 -17.95 -4.02 -11.97
CA PHE A 63 -17.05 -3.99 -13.12
C PHE A 63 -17.80 -3.87 -14.44
N THR A 64 -18.89 -4.62 -14.63
CA THR A 64 -19.68 -4.56 -15.87
C THR A 64 -20.39 -3.22 -16.05
N GLN A 65 -20.96 -2.66 -14.98
CA GLN A 65 -21.65 -1.36 -15.00
C GLN A 65 -20.72 -0.21 -15.38
N PHE A 66 -19.46 -0.26 -14.92
CA PHE A 66 -18.47 0.81 -15.14
C PHE A 66 -17.36 0.42 -16.12
N SER A 67 -17.58 -0.61 -16.94
CA SER A 67 -16.62 -1.10 -17.95
C SER A 67 -16.36 -0.15 -19.11
N SER A 68 -17.02 1.01 -19.16
CA SER A 68 -16.76 2.03 -20.18
C SER A 68 -15.35 2.63 -20.01
N ILE A 69 -14.68 2.96 -21.12
CA ILE A 69 -13.32 3.54 -21.15
C ILE A 69 -13.23 4.84 -20.33
N ALA A 70 -14.35 5.52 -20.09
CA ALA A 70 -14.39 6.80 -19.38
C ALA A 70 -14.41 6.69 -17.85
N SER A 71 -14.63 5.49 -17.28
CA SER A 71 -14.77 5.31 -15.83
C SER A 71 -13.64 4.46 -15.26
N ALA A 72 -13.15 4.84 -14.07
CA ALA A 72 -12.15 4.07 -13.34
C ALA A 72 -12.79 3.44 -12.10
N VAL A 73 -12.66 2.12 -11.96
CA VAL A 73 -13.23 1.37 -10.83
C VAL A 73 -12.22 1.29 -9.68
N ARG A 74 -12.65 1.64 -8.47
CA ARG A 74 -11.82 1.56 -7.26
C ARG A 74 -12.50 0.64 -6.25
N ILE A 75 -11.82 -0.45 -5.88
CA ILE A 75 -12.31 -1.40 -4.89
C ILE A 75 -11.45 -1.29 -3.63
N ALA A 76 -12.09 -1.14 -2.47
CA ALA A 76 -11.41 -1.16 -1.17
C ALA A 76 -12.03 -2.27 -0.31
N ILE A 77 -11.24 -3.28 0.03
CA ILE A 77 -11.63 -4.36 0.93
C ILE A 77 -10.86 -4.17 2.22
N GLN A 78 -11.57 -3.81 3.28
CA GLN A 78 -10.98 -3.57 4.59
C GLN A 78 -11.04 -4.82 5.46
N SER A 79 -9.93 -5.13 6.13
CA SER A 79 -9.86 -6.20 7.15
C SER A 79 -10.32 -7.56 6.63
N PHE A 80 -9.94 -7.90 5.40
CA PHE A 80 -10.15 -9.23 4.84
C PHE A 80 -9.54 -10.27 5.78
N CYS A 81 -10.22 -11.40 5.99
CA CYS A 81 -9.87 -12.46 6.97
C CYS A 81 -10.07 -12.13 8.45
N THR A 82 -10.78 -11.05 8.81
CA THR A 82 -11.12 -10.82 10.22
C THR A 82 -11.96 -11.99 10.78
N PRO A 83 -11.80 -12.41 12.06
CA PRO A 83 -12.48 -13.57 12.62
C PRO A 83 -14.01 -13.40 12.71
N GLN A 84 -14.47 -12.16 12.57
CA GLN A 84 -15.89 -11.82 12.52
C GLN A 84 -16.55 -12.25 11.19
N CYS A 85 -15.75 -12.53 10.16
CA CYS A 85 -16.23 -13.05 8.87
C CYS A 85 -16.46 -14.56 8.96
N LYS A 86 -17.65 -15.02 8.54
CA LYS A 86 -18.01 -16.45 8.56
C LYS A 86 -17.11 -17.35 7.69
N TYR A 87 -16.44 -16.78 6.69
CA TYR A 87 -15.53 -17.48 5.78
C TYR A 87 -14.06 -17.47 6.26
N SER A 88 -13.76 -16.96 7.47
CA SER A 88 -12.38 -16.81 7.97
C SER A 88 -11.58 -18.11 8.01
N ASN A 89 -12.25 -19.26 8.10
CA ASN A 89 -11.63 -20.57 8.19
C ASN A 89 -11.48 -21.27 6.83
N VAL A 90 -11.86 -20.62 5.73
CA VAL A 90 -11.86 -21.22 4.39
C VAL A 90 -10.78 -20.58 3.52
N GLU A 91 -9.52 -20.88 3.87
CA GLU A 91 -8.33 -20.27 3.27
C GLU A 91 -8.24 -20.38 1.76
N TRP A 92 -8.65 -21.53 1.21
CA TRP A 92 -8.65 -21.78 -0.23
C TRP A 92 -9.69 -20.94 -0.96
N ASP A 93 -10.86 -20.74 -0.36
CA ASP A 93 -11.91 -19.91 -0.96
C ASP A 93 -11.49 -18.44 -0.93
N MET A 94 -10.86 -18.00 0.16
CA MET A 94 -10.27 -16.65 0.25
C MET A 94 -9.19 -16.44 -0.82
N LEU A 95 -8.30 -17.42 -1.01
CA LEU A 95 -7.29 -17.38 -2.06
C LEU A 95 -7.94 -17.33 -3.46
N SER A 96 -8.96 -18.17 -3.69
CA SER A 96 -9.72 -18.23 -4.94
C SER A 96 -10.38 -16.88 -5.25
N PHE A 97 -10.98 -16.25 -4.24
CA PHE A 97 -11.56 -14.92 -4.35
C PHE A 97 -10.51 -13.88 -4.77
N ILE A 98 -9.35 -13.81 -4.10
CA ILE A 98 -8.29 -12.85 -4.47
C ILE A 98 -7.80 -13.11 -5.91
N ARG A 99 -7.66 -14.37 -6.32
CA ARG A 99 -7.29 -14.72 -7.71
C ARG A 99 -8.33 -14.25 -8.72
N SER A 100 -9.62 -14.47 -8.43
CA SER A 100 -10.73 -14.03 -9.26
C SER A 100 -10.78 -12.50 -9.37
N LEU A 101 -10.66 -11.80 -8.24
CA LEU A 101 -10.59 -10.33 -8.18
C LEU A 101 -9.43 -9.79 -9.03
N ARG A 102 -8.23 -10.38 -8.88
CA ARG A 102 -7.07 -10.01 -9.70
C ARG A 102 -7.33 -10.22 -11.20
N SER A 103 -8.00 -11.30 -11.58
CA SER A 103 -8.36 -11.55 -12.97
C SER A 103 -9.28 -10.45 -13.52
N MET A 104 -10.30 -10.05 -12.76
CA MET A 104 -11.23 -8.98 -13.16
C MET A 104 -10.52 -7.62 -13.30
N ILE A 105 -9.61 -7.30 -12.37
CA ILE A 105 -8.84 -6.05 -12.41
C ILE A 105 -7.93 -5.99 -13.64
N ARG A 106 -7.27 -7.11 -14.01
CA ARG A 106 -6.36 -7.14 -15.16
C ARG A 106 -7.04 -6.90 -16.50
N SER A 107 -8.34 -7.15 -16.60
CA SER A 107 -9.12 -6.96 -17.83
C SER A 107 -9.96 -5.68 -17.83
N SER A 108 -9.81 -4.80 -16.84
CA SER A 108 -10.61 -3.59 -16.68
C SER A 108 -9.77 -2.38 -16.26
N ASN A 109 -10.33 -1.17 -16.42
CA ASN A 109 -9.71 0.07 -15.93
C ASN A 109 -9.98 0.21 -14.43
N ALA A 110 -9.30 -0.60 -13.62
CA ALA A 110 -9.60 -0.71 -12.20
C ALA A 110 -8.38 -0.87 -11.31
N VAL A 111 -8.57 -0.52 -10.04
CA VAL A 111 -7.61 -0.72 -8.96
C VAL A 111 -8.31 -1.31 -7.74
N ALA A 112 -7.62 -2.17 -7.00
CA ALA A 112 -8.10 -2.67 -5.72
C ALA A 112 -7.05 -2.56 -4.63
N VAL A 113 -7.49 -2.18 -3.44
CA VAL A 113 -6.71 -2.22 -2.20
C VAL A 113 -7.38 -3.22 -1.27
N VAL A 114 -6.63 -4.22 -0.83
CA VAL A 114 -7.09 -5.22 0.13
C VAL A 114 -6.20 -5.12 1.36
N THR A 115 -6.80 -4.82 2.52
CA THR A 115 -6.10 -4.84 3.80
C THR A 115 -6.47 -6.10 4.57
N PHE A 116 -5.50 -6.71 5.24
CA PHE A 116 -5.70 -7.86 6.11
C PHE A 116 -4.69 -7.82 7.26
N PRO A 117 -5.05 -8.28 8.46
CA PRO A 117 -4.11 -8.44 9.57
C PRO A 117 -3.27 -9.71 9.36
N PRO A 118 -1.96 -9.62 9.06
CA PRO A 118 -1.15 -10.79 8.74
C PRO A 118 -0.99 -11.77 9.91
N SER A 119 -1.18 -11.31 11.16
CA SER A 119 -1.12 -12.13 12.37
C SER A 119 -2.27 -13.14 12.50
N LEU A 120 -3.36 -12.95 11.75
CA LEU A 120 -4.49 -13.89 11.73
C LEU A 120 -4.34 -15.01 10.70
N LEU A 121 -3.30 -14.97 9.88
CA LEU A 121 -3.06 -15.96 8.84
C LEU A 121 -1.85 -16.83 9.20
N LEU A 122 -1.91 -18.10 8.80
CA LEU A 122 -0.74 -18.96 8.83
C LEU A 122 0.36 -18.36 7.92
N PRO A 123 1.65 -18.42 8.29
CA PRO A 123 2.73 -17.79 7.51
C PRO A 123 2.76 -18.24 6.03
N SER A 124 2.46 -19.51 5.76
CA SER A 124 2.38 -20.06 4.41
C SER A 124 1.26 -19.42 3.57
N VAL A 125 0.10 -19.19 4.18
CA VAL A 125 -1.08 -18.58 3.55
C VAL A 125 -0.85 -17.10 3.30
N SER A 126 -0.34 -16.39 4.32
CA SER A 126 0.07 -14.99 4.21
C SER A 126 1.07 -14.80 3.05
N LYS A 127 2.08 -15.66 2.95
CA LYS A 127 3.05 -15.61 1.84
C LYS A 127 2.40 -15.84 0.48
N ARG A 128 1.46 -16.78 0.36
CA ARG A 128 0.68 -16.99 -0.89
C ARG A 128 -0.09 -15.73 -1.29
N TRP A 129 -0.71 -15.04 -0.32
CA TRP A 129 -1.45 -13.80 -0.56
C TRP A 129 -0.54 -12.66 -1.04
N GLN A 130 0.60 -12.50 -0.36
CA GLN A 130 1.64 -11.55 -0.74
C GLN A 130 2.14 -11.78 -2.18
N HIS A 131 2.28 -13.03 -2.62
CA HIS A 131 2.68 -13.34 -3.99
C HIS A 131 1.62 -12.97 -5.05
N MET A 132 0.33 -12.93 -4.68
CA MET A 132 -0.75 -12.54 -5.59
C MET A 132 -0.87 -11.03 -5.78
N ALA A 133 -0.44 -10.23 -4.81
CA ALA A 133 -0.51 -8.77 -4.88
C ALA A 133 0.49 -8.23 -5.92
N ASP A 134 0.07 -7.23 -6.70
CA ASP A 134 0.98 -6.52 -7.60
C ASP A 134 1.90 -5.56 -6.80
N THR A 135 1.32 -4.84 -5.83
CA THR A 135 2.05 -4.02 -4.85
C THR A 135 1.78 -4.54 -3.45
N LEU A 136 2.83 -4.68 -2.63
CA LEU A 136 2.74 -5.14 -1.24
C LEU A 136 3.30 -4.09 -0.30
N LEU A 137 2.45 -3.63 0.60
CA LEU A 137 2.77 -2.69 1.66
C LEU A 137 2.54 -3.34 3.01
N SER A 138 3.38 -3.03 4.00
CA SER A 138 3.12 -3.38 5.40
C SER A 138 3.11 -2.11 6.24
N VAL A 139 2.11 -1.97 7.10
CA VAL A 139 2.03 -0.90 8.08
C VAL A 139 2.37 -1.49 9.44
N ARG A 140 3.28 -0.83 10.17
CA ARG A 140 3.64 -1.18 11.55
C ARG A 140 3.44 0.03 12.44
N ALA A 141 2.62 -0.10 13.47
CA ALA A 141 2.55 0.91 14.52
C ALA A 141 3.86 0.91 15.32
N ILE A 142 4.33 2.10 15.67
CA ILE A 142 5.46 2.26 16.59
C ILE A 142 4.86 2.32 18.00
N PRO A 143 5.26 1.45 18.93
CA PRO A 143 4.78 1.51 20.30
C PRO A 143 5.41 2.72 21.02
N ASP A 144 4.62 3.42 21.83
CA ASP A 144 5.05 4.66 22.51
C ASP A 144 6.31 4.47 23.39
N GLU A 145 6.55 3.25 23.87
CA GLU A 145 7.62 2.89 24.81
C GLU A 145 8.94 2.46 24.15
N ASP A 146 9.07 2.55 22.83
CA ASP A 146 10.25 2.06 22.12
C ASP A 146 11.45 3.03 22.22
N LYS A 147 12.13 2.97 23.37
CA LYS A 147 13.29 3.81 23.69
C LYS A 147 14.45 3.64 22.72
N GLU A 148 14.58 2.48 22.09
CA GLU A 148 15.64 2.22 21.10
C GLU A 148 15.38 3.01 19.82
N PHE A 149 14.15 2.97 19.30
CA PHE A 149 13.78 3.75 18.12
C PHE A 149 13.78 5.26 18.39
N ALA A 150 13.41 5.69 19.61
CA ALA A 150 13.46 7.10 19.99
C ALA A 150 14.87 7.70 19.91
N ASN A 151 15.89 6.90 20.22
CA ASN A 151 17.29 7.33 20.16
C ASN A 151 17.88 7.28 18.75
N LEU A 152 17.38 6.37 17.90
CA LEU A 152 17.91 6.15 16.54
C LEU A 152 17.28 7.08 15.48
N LEU A 153 16.04 7.53 15.71
CA LEU A 153 15.27 8.27 14.71
C LEU A 153 15.04 9.73 15.10
N THR A 154 15.56 10.63 14.29
CA THR A 154 15.26 12.06 14.40
C THR A 154 13.77 12.31 14.13
N GLY A 155 13.07 12.97 15.05
CA GLY A 155 11.64 13.27 14.90
C GLY A 155 10.71 12.10 15.25
N TYR A 156 11.18 11.12 16.03
CA TYR A 156 10.38 10.00 16.55
C TYR A 156 9.06 10.43 17.20
N GLN A 157 9.07 11.55 17.93
CA GLN A 157 7.90 12.07 18.66
C GLN A 157 6.69 12.37 17.76
N ASP A 158 6.91 12.66 16.48
CA ASP A 158 5.84 12.95 15.52
C ASP A 158 5.45 11.72 14.68
N MET A 159 6.13 10.59 14.86
CA MET A 159 5.92 9.36 14.11
C MET A 159 4.83 8.50 14.78
N VAL A 160 3.83 8.12 13.99
CA VAL A 160 2.74 7.23 14.44
C VAL A 160 2.95 5.78 13.98
N GLY A 161 3.86 5.57 13.03
CA GLY A 161 4.11 4.26 12.46
C GLY A 161 5.14 4.26 11.35
N LEU A 162 5.36 3.08 10.78
CA LEU A 162 6.20 2.84 9.62
C LEU A 162 5.35 2.22 8.51
N LEU A 163 5.59 2.68 7.28
CA LEU A 163 5.11 2.05 6.06
C LEU A 163 6.32 1.43 5.34
N ASN A 164 6.31 0.11 5.17
CA ASN A 164 7.31 -0.58 4.36
C ASN A 164 6.73 -1.01 3.04
N VAL A 165 7.50 -0.79 1.97
CA VAL A 165 7.22 -1.21 0.62
C VAL A 165 8.01 -2.48 0.34
N HIS A 166 7.32 -3.62 0.27
CA HIS A 166 7.95 -4.93 0.05
C HIS A 166 7.98 -5.32 -1.42
N LYS A 167 6.98 -4.86 -2.19
CA LYS A 167 6.82 -5.18 -3.60
C LYS A 167 6.14 -4.03 -4.31
N VAL A 168 6.64 -3.68 -5.49
CA VAL A 168 5.95 -2.78 -6.44
C VAL A 168 6.06 -3.44 -7.80
N ALA A 169 4.92 -3.76 -8.42
CA ALA A 169 4.92 -4.20 -9.80
C ALA A 169 5.08 -3.01 -10.73
N ARG A 170 5.90 -3.17 -11.77
CA ARG A 170 5.83 -2.32 -12.96
C ARG A 170 5.07 -3.07 -14.05
N VAL A 171 4.06 -2.40 -14.61
CA VAL A 171 3.33 -2.92 -15.77
C VAL A 171 4.26 -2.84 -16.98
N ASN A 172 4.29 -3.89 -17.80
CA ASN A 172 5.06 -3.96 -19.06
C ASN A 172 6.59 -3.85 -18.95
N THR A 173 7.21 -4.25 -17.84
CA THR A 173 8.69 -4.30 -17.72
C THR A 173 9.20 -5.66 -17.28
N GLN A 174 10.37 -6.06 -17.79
CA GLN A 174 11.03 -7.34 -17.44
C GLN A 174 11.90 -7.27 -16.17
N GLY A 175 12.25 -6.07 -15.69
CA GLY A 175 13.10 -5.87 -14.51
C GLY A 175 12.31 -5.48 -13.24
N PRO A 176 12.84 -5.80 -12.04
CA PRO A 176 12.26 -5.35 -10.79
C PRO A 176 12.43 -3.82 -10.61
N VAL A 177 11.48 -3.21 -9.90
CA VAL A 177 11.59 -1.80 -9.52
C VAL A 177 12.59 -1.68 -8.38
N ILE A 178 13.70 -0.99 -8.61
CA ILE A 178 14.59 -0.55 -7.53
C ILE A 178 14.01 0.76 -7.00
N LEU A 179 13.66 0.76 -5.71
CA LEU A 179 13.17 1.94 -5.01
C LEU A 179 14.33 2.56 -4.23
N ASP A 180 14.39 3.90 -4.22
CA ASP A 180 15.40 4.62 -3.44
C ASP A 180 15.19 4.46 -1.94
N ALA A 181 13.93 4.33 -1.51
CA ALA A 181 13.54 4.03 -0.14
C ALA A 181 12.43 2.97 -0.11
N THR A 182 12.59 1.98 0.77
CA THR A 182 11.57 0.94 1.02
C THR A 182 10.85 1.15 2.35
N THR A 183 11.29 2.09 3.18
CA THR A 183 10.74 2.36 4.51
C THR A 183 10.46 3.85 4.67
N PHE A 184 9.22 4.15 5.05
CA PHE A 184 8.73 5.49 5.25
C PHE A 184 8.20 5.62 6.68
N SER A 185 8.50 6.75 7.32
CA SER A 185 7.85 7.15 8.54
C SER A 185 6.46 7.71 8.22
N ILE A 186 5.47 7.29 8.99
CA ILE A 186 4.12 7.85 8.95
C ILE A 186 4.05 8.90 10.05
N LYS A 187 3.80 10.15 9.68
CA LYS A 187 3.69 11.28 10.61
C LYS A 187 2.32 11.94 10.51
N LEU A 188 1.83 12.46 11.62
CA LEU A 188 0.57 13.19 11.67
C LEU A 188 0.83 14.69 11.86
N GLN A 189 0.94 15.42 10.76
CA GLN A 189 1.26 16.84 10.79
C GLN A 189 0.06 17.65 11.30
N LYS A 190 0.29 18.51 12.30
CA LYS A 190 -0.74 19.37 12.93
C LYS A 190 -1.99 18.59 13.40
N ARG A 191 -1.85 17.28 13.68
CA ARG A 191 -2.95 16.35 14.00
C ARG A 191 -4.03 16.28 12.90
N ARG A 192 -3.69 16.60 11.66
CA ARG A 192 -4.62 16.83 10.53
C ARG A 192 -4.28 15.97 9.32
N PHE A 193 -3.01 16.01 8.93
CA PHE A 193 -2.57 15.49 7.64
C PHE A 193 -1.61 14.33 7.86
N LEU A 194 -1.86 13.23 7.15
CA LEU A 194 -0.95 12.09 7.14
C LEU A 194 0.15 12.35 6.13
N VAL A 195 1.40 12.32 6.58
CA VAL A 195 2.57 12.53 5.72
C VAL A 195 3.47 11.32 5.79
N LEU A 196 4.01 10.93 4.64
CA LEU A 196 5.02 9.89 4.52
C LEU A 196 6.38 10.55 4.26
N GLU A 197 7.36 10.28 5.11
CA GLU A 197 8.72 10.77 4.93
C GLU A 197 9.70 9.61 4.85
N CYS A 198 10.59 9.63 3.86
CA CYS A 198 11.66 8.64 3.72
C CYS A 198 12.49 8.60 5.00
N LEU A 199 12.68 7.39 5.53
CA LEU A 199 13.45 7.21 6.74
C LEU A 199 14.93 7.08 6.37
N ASN A 200 15.65 8.21 6.40
CA ASN A 200 17.08 8.23 6.18
C ASN A 200 17.78 7.74 7.46
N GLN A 201 18.31 6.52 7.44
CA GLN A 201 19.25 6.13 8.49
C GLN A 201 20.53 6.94 8.28
N ALA A 202 20.92 7.72 9.28
CA ALA A 202 22.29 8.22 9.32
C ALA A 202 23.22 6.99 9.38
N PRO A 203 24.39 7.00 8.70
CA PRO A 203 25.37 5.95 8.88
C PRO A 203 25.60 5.76 10.37
N ILE A 204 25.55 4.51 10.85
CA ILE A 204 26.09 4.22 12.17
C ILE A 204 27.55 4.70 12.15
N ASP A 205 27.90 5.65 13.01
CA ASP A 205 29.30 6.02 13.19
C ASP A 205 30.02 4.75 13.66
N GLY A 206 30.70 4.10 12.72
CA GLY A 206 31.62 3.00 12.99
C GLY A 206 32.85 3.57 13.69
N ALA A 207 32.71 4.02 14.94
CA ALA A 207 33.79 4.62 15.69
C ALA A 207 33.58 4.48 17.21
N SER A 208 33.51 3.23 17.69
CA SER A 208 34.03 2.91 19.03
C SER A 208 34.80 1.59 18.98
N GLY A 209 35.71 1.47 18.00
CA GLY A 209 36.78 0.49 18.07
C GLY A 209 37.85 1.05 19.01
N ASN A 210 37.93 0.51 20.23
CA ASN A 210 39.04 0.78 21.14
C ASN A 210 40.37 0.58 20.40
N SER A 211 41.09 1.68 20.18
CA SER A 211 42.44 1.68 19.68
C SER A 211 43.38 1.14 20.77
N TYR A 212 43.59 -0.17 20.79
CA TYR A 212 44.83 -0.75 21.29
C TYR A 212 45.57 -1.33 20.11
N GLY A 213 46.73 -0.72 19.84
CA GLY A 213 47.50 -0.93 18.63
C GLY A 213 47.97 -2.37 18.44
N THR A 214 48.07 -2.74 17.17
CA THR A 214 49.25 -3.41 16.64
C THR A 214 49.25 -3.19 15.14
N SER A 215 50.25 -2.43 14.69
CA SER A 215 50.63 -2.27 13.30
C SER A 215 50.88 -3.63 12.65
N ALA A 216 50.11 -3.98 11.61
CA ALA A 216 50.44 -5.09 10.73
C ALA A 216 50.52 -4.58 9.29
N SER A 217 51.76 -4.62 8.80
CA SER A 217 52.28 -4.09 7.56
C SER A 217 51.63 -4.69 6.31
N CYS A 218 51.47 -3.85 5.28
CA CYS A 218 51.19 -4.26 3.91
C CYS A 218 52.36 -5.05 3.34
N SER A 219 52.15 -6.33 3.02
CA SER A 219 53.15 -7.17 2.37
C SER A 219 52.91 -7.20 0.87
N SER A 220 53.81 -6.55 0.13
CA SER A 220 53.98 -6.60 -1.31
C SER A 220 54.18 -8.02 -1.81
N SER A 221 53.42 -8.42 -2.83
CA SER A 221 53.64 -9.67 -3.58
C SER A 221 54.83 -9.52 -4.54
N SER A 222 55.89 -10.28 -4.27
CA SER A 222 57.06 -10.40 -5.13
C SER A 222 56.78 -11.33 -6.32
N LYS A 223 57.15 -10.88 -7.52
CA LYS A 223 57.11 -11.61 -8.78
C LYS A 223 57.78 -12.99 -8.68
N THR A 224 57.14 -14.02 -9.22
CA THR A 224 57.85 -15.12 -9.89
C THR A 224 57.04 -15.63 -11.09
N ARG A 225 57.76 -15.74 -12.20
CA ARG A 225 57.33 -15.97 -13.57
C ARG A 225 57.41 -17.46 -13.82
N THR A 226 56.34 -18.11 -14.26
CA THR A 226 56.45 -19.35 -15.06
C THR A 226 55.45 -19.32 -16.20
N HIS A 227 56.03 -19.60 -17.36
CA HIS A 227 55.55 -19.58 -18.73
C HIS A 227 54.75 -20.85 -19.03
N LEU A 228 53.72 -20.76 -19.88
CA LEU A 228 53.35 -21.80 -20.86
C LEU A 228 52.37 -21.23 -21.89
N ASP A 229 52.85 -21.12 -23.12
CA ASP A 229 52.11 -20.91 -24.36
C ASP A 229 51.34 -22.19 -24.76
N PHE A 230 50.05 -22.04 -25.10
CA PHE A 230 49.43 -22.25 -26.42
C PHE A 230 47.94 -21.90 -26.33
#